data_AF-A0A662A902-F1
#
_entry.id   AF-A0A662A902-F1
#
_cell.length_a   1.000
_cell.length_b   1.000
_cell.length_c   1.000
_cell.angle_alpha   90.00
_cell.angle_beta   90.00
_cell.angle_gamma   90.00
#
_symmetry.space_group_name_H-M   'P 1'
#
loop_
_entity.id
_entity.type
_entity.pdbx_description
1 polymer ?
#
loop_
_entity_poly.entity_id
_entity_poly.type
_entity_poly.pdbx_seq_one_letter_code
_entity_poly.pdbx_strand_id
1 'polypeptide(L)'
;MVLVNEVEVALNSEGFALSETLVRQRTFNNSIGIMLRSYTNAINKKQKRSGSLFRAKTKAECLNCTKKISPSFFPNNGITKINIQNTEKQYPQVCFNYIHQNPVKAKLVNSTVVWEFSSALDYAGLRDGKLINKEVAKKYLNVNLRGNS
;
A
#
# COMPACT_ATOMS: atom_id res chain seq x y z
N MET A 1 9.85 11.91 -5.64
CA MET A 1 9.77 11.81 -4.17
C MET A 1 8.37 12.26 -3.79
N VAL A 2 7.48 11.34 -3.40
CA VAL A 2 6.18 11.76 -2.83
C VAL A 2 6.52 12.22 -1.41
N LEU A 3 6.56 13.54 -1.24
CA LEU A 3 6.68 14.18 0.07
C LEU A 3 5.39 13.85 0.83
N VAL A 4 5.47 12.90 1.76
CA VAL A 4 4.41 12.73 2.76
C VAL A 4 4.58 13.90 3.72
N ASN A 5 3.89 15.01 3.44
CA ASN A 5 4.05 16.27 4.17
C ASN A 5 3.57 16.21 5.62
N GLU A 6 2.82 15.17 6.02
CA GLU A 6 2.39 15.02 7.41
C GLU A 6 2.60 13.57 7.87
N VAL A 7 3.65 13.36 8.68
CA VAL A 7 3.94 12.09 9.35
C VAL A 7 3.09 11.93 10.62
N GLU A 8 2.31 12.96 10.97
CA GLU A 8 1.56 13.08 12.21
C GLU A 8 0.09 13.32 11.92
N VAL A 9 -0.76 12.52 12.56
CA VAL A 9 -2.22 12.70 12.54
C VAL A 9 -2.60 13.28 13.90
N ALA A 10 -3.22 14.47 13.88
CA ALA A 10 -3.84 15.04 15.07
C ALA A 10 -5.03 14.17 15.48
N LEU A 11 -5.00 13.62 16.69
CA LEU A 11 -6.16 12.92 17.26
C LEU A 11 -6.81 13.85 18.26
N ASN A 12 -8.11 14.09 18.05
CA ASN A 12 -8.95 14.70 19.05
C ASN A 12 -9.14 13.65 20.15
N SER A 13 -8.56 13.86 21.33
CA SER A 13 -9.00 13.14 22.52
C SER A 13 -10.24 13.84 23.06
N GLU A 14 -11.30 13.09 23.33
CA GLU A 14 -12.42 13.60 24.12
C GLU A 14 -11.92 13.83 25.55
N GLY A 15 -11.59 15.08 25.87
CA GLY A 15 -11.39 15.52 27.25
C GLY A 15 -12.75 15.59 27.94
N PHE A 16 -12.81 15.26 29.23
CA PHE A 16 -14.04 15.43 30.02
C PHE A 16 -14.38 16.91 30.28
N ALA A 17 -13.45 17.83 30.03
CA ALA A 17 -13.64 19.27 30.11
C ALA A 17 -13.06 19.98 28.87
N LEU A 18 -13.77 21.00 28.37
CA LEU A 18 -13.39 21.83 27.21
C LEU A 18 -11.98 22.43 27.32
N SER A 19 -11.50 22.72 28.52
CA SER A 19 -10.18 23.30 28.80
C SER A 19 -9.02 22.31 28.69
N GLU A 20 -9.27 21.00 28.60
CA GLU A 20 -8.26 19.94 28.65
C GLU A 20 -8.16 19.14 27.33
N THR A 21 -8.68 19.67 26.22
CA THR A 21 -8.60 19.01 24.92
C THR A 21 -7.15 19.02 24.41
N LEU A 22 -6.31 18.14 24.96
CA LEU A 22 -4.94 17.94 24.52
C LEU A 22 -4.97 17.22 23.17
N VAL A 23 -4.68 17.95 22.10
CA VAL A 23 -4.52 17.35 20.77
C VAL A 23 -3.34 16.39 20.83
N ARG A 24 -3.62 15.08 20.88
CA ARG A 24 -2.59 14.06 20.92
C ARG A 24 -2.18 13.76 19.49
N GLN A 25 -1.00 14.24 19.09
CA GLN A 25 -0.42 13.87 17.80
C GLN A 25 0.00 12.40 17.82
N ARG A 26 -0.35 11.68 16.75
CA ARG A 26 0.09 10.30 16.52
C ARG A 26 0.88 10.24 15.23
N THR A 27 2.14 9.81 15.33
CA THR A 27 2.96 9.57 14.16
C THR A 27 2.49 8.32 13.41
N PHE A 28 2.77 8.24 12.11
CA PHE A 28 2.52 7.05 11.29
C PHE A 28 3.14 5.78 11.89
N ASN A 29 4.37 5.88 12.38
CA ASN A 29 5.06 4.76 13.03
C ASN A 29 4.36 4.31 14.33
N ASN A 30 3.84 5.25 15.11
CA ASN A 30 3.04 4.94 16.29
C ASN A 30 1.74 4.20 15.89
N SER A 31 1.06 4.66 14.84
CA SER A 31 -0.12 3.97 14.29
C SER A 31 0.18 2.53 13.86
N ILE A 32 1.31 2.28 13.18
CA ILE A 32 1.77 0.92 12.86
C ILE A 32 2.01 0.11 14.13
N GLY A 33 2.69 0.69 15.13
CA GLY A 33 2.94 0.01 16.41
C GLY A 33 1.66 -0.41 17.13
N ILE A 34 0.65 0.47 17.15
CA ILE A 34 -0.67 0.17 17.70
C ILE A 34 -1.35 -0.97 16.93
N MET A 35 -1.34 -0.92 15.59
CA MET A 35 -1.92 -1.98 14.76
C MET A 35 -1.29 -3.34 15.04
N LEU A 36 0.05 -3.41 15.05
CA LEU A 36 0.78 -4.66 15.29
C LEU A 36 0.56 -5.22 16.70
N ARG A 37 0.54 -4.35 17.72
CA ARG A 37 0.29 -4.74 19.12
C ARG A 37 -1.14 -5.24 19.31
N SER A 38 -2.12 -4.53 18.76
CA SER A 38 -3.53 -4.92 18.83
C SER A 38 -3.76 -6.30 18.19
N TYR A 39 -3.18 -6.53 17.01
CA TYR A 39 -3.24 -7.83 16.35
C TYR A 39 -2.57 -8.93 17.17
N THR A 40 -1.37 -8.66 17.71
CA THR A 40 -0.64 -9.61 18.57
C THR A 40 -1.45 -10.00 19.81
N ASN A 41 -2.05 -9.01 20.49
CA ASN A 41 -2.89 -9.24 21.66
C ASN A 41 -4.11 -10.11 21.34
N ALA A 42 -4.79 -9.86 20.21
CA ALA A 42 -5.94 -10.64 19.78
C ALA A 42 -5.58 -12.10 19.51
N ILE A 43 -4.47 -12.34 18.79
CA ILE A 43 -4.00 -13.70 18.49
C ILE A 43 -3.54 -14.42 19.75
N ASN A 44 -2.78 -13.76 20.62
CA ASN A 44 -2.31 -14.32 21.89
C ASN A 44 -3.49 -14.75 22.77
N LYS A 45 -4.52 -13.90 22.89
CA LYS A 45 -5.76 -14.23 23.61
C LYS A 45 -6.47 -15.43 23.00
N LYS A 46 -6.64 -15.44 21.66
CA LYS A 46 -7.29 -16.55 20.94
C LYS A 46 -6.57 -17.89 21.13
N GLN A 47 -5.24 -17.88 21.15
CA GLN A 47 -4.41 -19.07 21.23
C GLN A 47 -3.95 -19.42 22.65
N LYS A 48 -4.45 -18.71 23.68
CA LYS A 48 -4.03 -18.87 25.09
C LYS A 48 -2.50 -18.85 25.28
N ARG A 49 -1.81 -17.96 24.56
CA ARG A 49 -0.35 -17.82 24.61
C ARG A 49 0.08 -16.39 24.91
N SER A 50 1.37 -16.19 25.12
CA SER A 50 1.99 -14.87 25.30
C SER A 50 3.22 -14.70 24.37
N GLY A 51 3.82 -13.50 24.37
CA GLY A 51 5.02 -13.18 23.60
C GLY A 51 4.76 -12.42 22.30
N SER A 52 5.86 -12.10 21.59
CA SER A 52 5.80 -11.35 20.33
C SER A 52 5.35 -12.22 19.17
N LEU A 53 4.56 -11.65 18.24
CA LEU A 53 4.23 -12.27 16.96
C LEU A 53 5.05 -11.68 15.79
N PHE A 54 5.43 -10.41 15.90
CA PHE A 54 6.16 -9.70 14.84
C PHE A 54 7.63 -9.47 15.23
N ARG A 55 8.48 -9.30 14.21
CA ARG A 55 9.86 -8.84 14.42
C ARG A 55 9.85 -7.40 14.93
N ALA A 56 10.81 -7.03 15.78
CA ALA A 56 10.85 -5.73 16.44
C ALA A 56 10.92 -4.51 15.48
N LYS A 57 11.46 -4.69 14.27
CA LYS A 57 11.64 -3.62 13.28
C LYS A 57 10.90 -3.93 11.98
N THR A 58 10.17 -2.95 11.45
CA THR A 58 9.59 -2.97 10.10
C THR A 58 10.61 -2.45 9.08
N LYS A 59 10.40 -2.78 7.81
CA LYS A 59 11.22 -2.28 6.69
C LYS A 59 10.38 -1.34 5.83
N ALA A 60 11.01 -0.30 5.31
CA ALA A 60 10.43 0.59 4.30
C ALA A 60 11.25 0.45 3.01
N GLU A 61 10.58 0.22 1.88
CA GLU A 61 11.19 0.18 0.56
C GLU A 61 10.64 1.32 -0.28
N CYS A 62 11.54 2.11 -0.87
CA CYS A 62 11.17 3.16 -1.80
C CYS A 62 10.94 2.56 -3.19
N LEU A 63 9.70 2.62 -3.68
CA LEU A 63 9.32 2.01 -4.96
C LEU A 63 9.54 2.91 -6.18
N ASN A 64 9.65 4.23 -6.00
CA ASN A 64 9.85 5.21 -7.08
C ASN A 64 11.16 6.00 -6.98
N CYS A 65 12.11 5.51 -6.18
CA CYS A 65 13.43 6.12 -6.12
C CYS A 65 14.15 5.85 -7.45
N THR A 66 14.49 6.91 -8.17
CA THR A 66 15.30 6.87 -9.41
C THR A 66 16.69 6.33 -9.07
N LYS A 67 16.91 5.03 -9.26
CA LYS A 67 18.24 4.42 -9.03
C LYS A 67 19.23 4.65 -10.19
N LYS A 68 18.77 5.16 -11.34
CA LYS A 68 19.58 5.51 -12.53
C LYS A 68 18.91 6.66 -13.29
N ILE A 69 19.70 7.56 -13.88
CA ILE A 69 19.22 8.63 -14.78
C ILE A 69 18.51 7.96 -15.96
N SER A 70 17.18 8.02 -15.99
CA SER A 70 16.40 7.62 -17.16
C SER A 70 16.24 8.85 -18.05
N PRO A 71 16.66 8.83 -19.33
CA PRO A 71 16.46 9.96 -20.22
C PRO A 71 14.98 10.33 -20.31
N SER A 72 14.67 11.62 -20.34
CA SER A 72 13.30 12.12 -20.55
C SER A 72 12.77 11.84 -21.97
N PHE A 73 13.62 11.34 -22.86
CA PHE A 73 13.32 11.07 -24.26
C PHE A 73 13.88 9.71 -24.69
N PHE A 74 13.10 8.93 -25.43
CA PHE A 74 13.58 7.69 -26.06
C PHE A 74 13.18 7.65 -27.54
N PRO A 75 14.06 7.19 -28.44
CA PRO A 75 13.70 7.01 -29.84
C PRO A 75 12.77 5.81 -29.99
N ASN A 76 11.66 5.99 -30.69
CA ASN A 76 10.77 4.91 -31.13
C ASN A 76 10.41 5.15 -32.60
N ASN A 77 10.87 4.27 -33.48
CA ASN A 77 10.62 4.33 -34.93
C ASN A 77 10.89 5.71 -35.55
N GLY A 78 12.03 6.32 -35.22
CA GLY A 78 12.43 7.64 -35.74
C GLY A 78 11.70 8.84 -35.13
N ILE A 79 10.78 8.61 -34.19
CA ILE A 79 10.07 9.66 -33.44
C ILE A 79 10.62 9.71 -32.01
N THR A 80 11.00 10.91 -31.57
CA THR A 80 11.36 11.16 -30.17
C THR A 80 10.09 11.13 -29.33
N LYS A 81 9.91 10.09 -28.51
CA LYS A 81 8.82 10.06 -27.52
C LYS A 81 9.29 10.69 -26.22
N ILE A 82 8.54 11.69 -25.75
CA ILE A 82 8.71 12.28 -24.43
C ILE A 82 8.18 11.28 -23.41
N ASN A 83 8.97 10.97 -22.39
CA ASN A 83 8.55 10.19 -21.24
C ASN A 83 7.67 11.08 -20.34
N ILE A 84 6.49 11.51 -20.82
CA ILE A 84 5.50 12.22 -19.99
C ILE A 84 4.87 11.18 -19.07
N GLN A 85 5.60 10.97 -17.99
CA GLN A 85 5.23 10.18 -16.86
C GLN A 85 4.14 10.96 -16.12
N ASN A 86 2.85 10.61 -16.27
CA ASN A 86 1.82 11.16 -15.39
C ASN A 86 2.12 10.67 -13.96
N THR A 87 2.90 11.47 -13.24
CA THR A 87 3.47 11.15 -11.92
C THR A 87 2.39 10.71 -10.94
N GLU A 88 1.18 11.28 -11.03
CA GLU A 88 0.05 10.95 -10.16
C GLU A 88 -0.47 9.52 -10.34
N LYS A 89 -0.40 8.97 -11.56
CA LYS A 89 -0.81 7.58 -11.82
C LYS A 89 0.31 6.57 -11.61
N GLN A 90 1.56 7.02 -11.64
CA GLN A 90 2.69 6.11 -11.58
C GLN A 90 2.94 5.53 -10.23
N TYR A 91 2.97 6.36 -9.21
CA TYR A 91 3.24 5.85 -7.88
C TYR A 91 2.13 4.87 -7.42
N PRO A 92 0.83 5.19 -7.58
CA PRO A 92 -0.23 4.22 -7.33
C PRO A 92 -0.11 2.94 -8.16
N GLN A 93 0.20 3.03 -9.46
CA GLN A 93 0.36 1.85 -10.31
C GLN A 93 1.54 0.98 -9.87
N VAL A 94 2.67 1.58 -9.50
CA VAL A 94 3.85 0.87 -9.01
C VAL A 94 3.53 0.18 -7.69
N CYS A 95 2.90 0.88 -6.74
CA CYS A 95 2.44 0.30 -5.47
C CYS A 95 1.46 -0.86 -5.70
N PHE A 96 0.47 -0.67 -6.58
CA PHE A 96 -0.51 -1.68 -6.95
C PHE A 96 0.18 -2.94 -7.48
N ASN A 97 1.07 -2.79 -8.47
CA ASN A 97 1.78 -3.92 -9.06
C ASN A 97 2.69 -4.60 -8.02
N TYR A 98 3.37 -3.83 -7.19
CA TYR A 98 4.26 -4.37 -6.14
C TYR A 98 3.46 -5.23 -5.16
N ILE A 99 2.39 -4.71 -4.57
CA ILE A 99 1.58 -5.40 -3.56
C ILE A 99 1.01 -6.71 -4.12
N HIS A 100 0.43 -6.69 -5.32
CA HIS A 100 -0.18 -7.89 -5.92
C HIS A 100 0.84 -8.93 -6.39
N GLN A 101 2.07 -8.51 -6.73
CA GLN A 101 3.13 -9.43 -7.14
C GLN A 101 3.90 -10.04 -5.96
N ASN A 102 3.73 -9.53 -4.73
CA ASN A 102 4.44 -10.04 -3.54
C ASN A 102 4.30 -11.56 -3.34
N PRO A 103 3.10 -12.17 -3.45
CA PRO A 103 2.94 -13.62 -3.30
C PRO A 103 3.69 -14.43 -4.38
N VAL A 104 3.70 -13.94 -5.62
CA VAL A 104 4.40 -14.60 -6.75
C VAL A 104 5.92 -14.48 -6.58
N LYS A 105 6.42 -13.28 -6.26
CA LYS A 105 7.85 -13.05 -6.02
C LYS A 105 8.38 -13.83 -4.82
N ALA A 106 7.54 -14.03 -3.81
CA ALA A 106 7.85 -14.87 -2.64
C ALA A 106 7.70 -16.37 -2.94
N LYS A 107 7.34 -16.76 -4.17
CA LYS A 107 7.12 -18.16 -4.60
C LYS A 107 6.03 -18.89 -3.80
N LEU A 108 5.05 -18.15 -3.28
CA LEU A 108 3.91 -18.74 -2.57
C LEU A 108 2.83 -19.24 -3.55
N VAL A 109 2.71 -18.61 -4.71
CA VAL A 109 1.74 -18.93 -5.77
C VAL A 109 2.32 -18.66 -7.15
N ASN A 110 1.76 -19.31 -8.18
CA ASN A 110 2.17 -19.13 -9.57
C ASN A 110 1.54 -17.91 -10.26
N SER A 111 0.46 -17.35 -9.68
CA SER A 111 -0.25 -16.20 -10.24
C SER A 111 -0.87 -15.36 -9.14
N THR A 112 -1.00 -14.05 -9.39
CA THR A 112 -1.48 -13.07 -8.40
C THR A 112 -2.93 -13.31 -8.00
N VAL A 113 -3.77 -13.80 -8.92
CA VAL A 113 -5.20 -14.07 -8.69
C VAL A 113 -5.47 -15.37 -7.92
N VAL A 114 -4.43 -16.16 -7.62
CA VAL A 114 -4.56 -17.39 -6.81
C VAL A 114 -4.42 -17.07 -5.32
N TRP A 115 -3.81 -15.95 -4.95
CA TRP A 115 -3.57 -15.61 -3.56
C TRP A 115 -4.83 -15.03 -2.88
N GLU A 116 -5.54 -15.87 -2.12
CA GLU A 116 -6.82 -15.54 -1.49
C GLU A 116 -6.76 -14.31 -0.55
N PHE A 117 -5.61 -14.07 0.09
CA PHE A 117 -5.40 -12.95 1.02
C PHE A 117 -4.97 -11.65 0.31
N SER A 118 -5.25 -11.52 -0.98
CA SER A 118 -5.01 -10.30 -1.76
C SER A 118 -6.29 -9.80 -2.43
N SER A 119 -6.37 -8.50 -2.68
CA SER A 119 -7.42 -7.87 -3.49
C SER A 119 -7.29 -8.12 -5.00
N ALA A 120 -6.26 -8.85 -5.45
CA ALA A 120 -6.09 -9.22 -6.86
C ALA A 120 -7.35 -9.86 -7.45
N LEU A 121 -8.00 -10.76 -6.69
CA LEU A 121 -9.20 -11.46 -7.13
C LEU A 121 -10.39 -10.51 -7.34
N ASP A 122 -10.52 -9.50 -6.47
CA ASP A 122 -11.62 -8.53 -6.56
C ASP A 122 -11.46 -7.63 -7.80
N TYR A 123 -10.21 -7.26 -8.12
CA TYR A 123 -9.88 -6.52 -9.34
C TYR A 123 -10.00 -7.37 -10.61
N ALA A 124 -9.73 -8.67 -10.52
CA ALA A 124 -9.91 -9.63 -11.61
C ALA A 124 -11.39 -10.03 -11.84
N GLY A 125 -12.30 -9.63 -10.95
CA GLY A 125 -13.71 -10.04 -11.02
C GLY A 125 -13.95 -11.51 -10.66
N LEU A 126 -12.95 -12.19 -10.08
CA LEU A 126 -13.03 -13.58 -9.65
C LEU A 126 -13.59 -13.73 -8.24
N ARG A 127 -13.68 -12.61 -7.51
CA ARG A 127 -14.31 -12.52 -6.19
C ARG A 127 -15.19 -11.27 -6.13
N ASP A 128 -16.38 -11.42 -5.57
CA ASP A 128 -17.29 -10.31 -5.27
C ASP A 128 -17.07 -9.80 -3.83
N GLY A 129 -15.89 -9.25 -3.59
CA GLY A 129 -15.51 -8.69 -2.29
C GLY A 129 -15.85 -7.20 -2.16
N LYS A 130 -16.07 -6.75 -0.92
CA LYS A 130 -16.36 -5.33 -0.59
C LYS A 130 -15.12 -4.52 -0.20
N LEU A 131 -13.93 -5.11 -0.29
CA LEU A 131 -12.69 -4.52 0.22
C LEU A 131 -12.11 -3.41 -0.68
N ILE A 132 -12.48 -3.35 -1.95
CA ILE A 132 -11.89 -2.44 -2.92
C ILE A 132 -12.86 -1.37 -3.40
N ASN A 133 -12.33 -0.19 -3.70
CA ASN A 133 -13.05 0.86 -4.40
C ASN A 133 -12.58 0.89 -5.87
N LYS A 134 -13.34 0.22 -6.75
CA LYS A 134 -13.04 0.12 -8.19
C LYS A 134 -13.05 1.48 -8.89
N GLU A 135 -13.89 2.42 -8.45
CA GLU A 135 -13.97 3.75 -9.06
C GLU A 135 -12.71 4.59 -8.75
N VAL A 136 -12.23 4.55 -7.51
CA VAL A 136 -10.96 5.19 -7.13
C VAL A 136 -9.79 4.54 -7.87
N ALA A 137 -9.78 3.20 -7.97
CA ALA A 137 -8.75 2.49 -8.71
C ALA A 137 -8.69 2.93 -10.18
N LYS A 138 -9.82 3.04 -10.89
CA LYS A 138 -9.87 3.53 -12.28
C LYS A 138 -9.30 4.94 -12.45
N LYS A 139 -9.43 5.80 -11.44
CA LYS A 139 -8.89 7.17 -11.48
C LYS A 139 -7.36 7.19 -11.48
N TYR A 140 -6.74 6.36 -10.65
CA TYR A 140 -5.30 6.42 -10.38
C TYR A 140 -4.47 5.33 -11.06
N LEU A 141 -5.11 4.27 -11.55
CA LEU A 141 -4.43 3.13 -12.16
C LEU A 141 -4.71 3.09 -13.66
N ASN A 142 -3.68 2.72 -14.42
CA ASN A 142 -3.79 2.41 -15.84
C ASN A 142 -4.17 0.93 -15.99
N VAL A 143 -5.29 0.54 -15.40
CA VAL A 143 -5.77 -0.85 -15.50
C VAL A 143 -6.48 -1.01 -16.84
N ASN A 144 -5.81 -1.63 -17.81
CA ASN A 144 -6.54 -2.41 -18.81
C ASN A 144 -7.00 -3.68 -18.08
N LEU A 145 -8.24 -3.68 -17.57
CA LEU A 145 -8.88 -4.81 -16.88
C LEU A 145 -9.20 -5.98 -17.83
N ARG A 146 -8.36 -6.22 -18.84
CA ARG A 146 -8.48 -7.38 -19.71
C ARG A 146 -7.28 -8.27 -19.41
N GLY A 147 -7.58 -9.41 -18.80
CA GLY A 147 -6.61 -10.48 -18.67
C GLY A 147 -5.98 -10.76 -20.03
N ASN A 148 -4.67 -10.92 -20.05
CA ASN A 148 -3.97 -11.47 -21.20
C ASN A 148 -4.60 -12.84 -21.51
N SER A 149 -5.32 -12.90 -22.62
CA SER A 149 -5.56 -14.12 -23.41
C SER A 149 -4.27 -14.51 -24.12
#